data_AF-A0A662JIU9-F1
#
_entry.id   AF-A0A662JIU9-F1
#
_cell.length_a   1.000
_cell.length_b   1.000
_cell.length_c   1.000
_cell.angle_alpha   90.00
_cell.angle_beta   90.00
_cell.angle_gamma   90.00
#
_symmetry.space_group_name_H-M   'P 1'
#
loop_
_entity.id
_entity.type
_entity.pdbx_description
1 polymer ?
#
loop_
_entity_poly.entity_id
_entity_poly.type
_entity_poly.pdbx_seq_one_letter_code
_entity_poly.pdbx_strand_id
1 'polypeptide(L)'
;MTKMHRHDLSKRDVKELLERALRLHPLLHDKLRALVKERWELVKIKNFVAYLVNGSPMLIEVDGNLIPSIKLAEEVSYPKIVVDMGAVPHIIRGADVMAPGIRFAPPSMEPGDILAVADEKHGRVFAVGVALMSHKEVFELRRGKALKVLHRVGDEIWSLEVEGKSFK
;
A
#
# COMPACT_ATOMS: atom_id res chain seq x y z
N MET A 1 -24.70 1.98 -5.51
CA MET A 1 -23.67 0.99 -5.86
C MET A 1 -22.63 1.70 -6.73
N THR A 2 -21.37 1.75 -6.28
CA THR A 2 -20.28 2.34 -7.10
C THR A 2 -20.08 1.47 -8.33
N LYS A 3 -20.02 2.08 -9.53
CA LYS A 3 -19.86 1.35 -10.79
C LYS A 3 -18.44 0.79 -10.87
N MET A 4 -18.31 -0.52 -10.69
CA MET A 4 -17.04 -1.24 -10.74
C MET A 4 -16.82 -1.78 -12.15
N HIS A 5 -15.69 -1.44 -12.77
CA HIS A 5 -15.29 -1.99 -14.06
C HIS A 5 -14.17 -3.02 -13.84
N ARG A 6 -14.46 -4.30 -14.12
CA ARG A 6 -13.52 -5.42 -13.98
C ARG A 6 -13.27 -6.05 -15.33
N HIS A 7 -12.00 -6.25 -15.70
CA HIS A 7 -11.63 -7.00 -16.89
C HIS A 7 -10.27 -7.69 -16.73
N ASP A 8 -10.04 -8.71 -17.54
CA ASP A 8 -8.73 -9.38 -17.63
C ASP A 8 -7.69 -8.47 -18.29
N LEU A 9 -6.44 -8.57 -17.82
CA LEU A 9 -5.30 -7.93 -18.46
C LEU A 9 -4.70 -8.84 -19.54
N SER A 10 -4.29 -8.24 -20.65
CA SER A 10 -3.53 -8.96 -21.66
C SER A 10 -2.13 -9.31 -21.15
N LYS A 11 -1.48 -10.32 -21.74
CA LYS A 11 -0.08 -10.67 -21.40
C LYS A 11 0.88 -9.48 -21.54
N ARG A 12 0.61 -8.59 -22.50
CA ARG A 12 1.40 -7.38 -22.73
C ARG A 12 1.22 -6.41 -21.55
N ASP A 13 -0.03 -6.14 -21.16
CA ASP A 13 -0.33 -5.19 -20.07
C ASP A 13 0.22 -5.71 -18.73
N VAL A 14 0.14 -7.01 -18.47
CA VAL A 14 0.77 -7.63 -17.29
C VAL A 14 2.27 -7.39 -17.29
N LYS A 15 2.95 -7.62 -18.42
CA LYS A 15 4.39 -7.37 -18.53
C LYS A 15 4.74 -5.91 -18.25
N GLU A 16 4.02 -4.97 -18.88
CA GLU A 16 4.24 -3.53 -18.69
C GLU A 16 3.97 -3.09 -17.23
N LEU A 17 2.92 -3.60 -16.61
CA LEU A 17 2.60 -3.38 -15.19
C LEU A 17 3.72 -3.88 -14.28
N LEU A 18 4.17 -5.12 -14.47
CA LEU A 18 5.20 -5.70 -13.62
C LEU A 18 6.55 -5.00 -13.80
N GLU A 19 6.92 -4.63 -15.03
CA GLU A 19 8.13 -3.83 -15.26
C GLU A 19 8.06 -2.47 -14.55
N ARG A 20 6.91 -1.79 -14.58
CA ARG A 20 6.69 -0.55 -13.81
C ARG A 20 6.81 -0.81 -12.30
N ALA A 21 6.13 -1.83 -11.79
CA ALA A 21 6.12 -2.17 -10.37
C ALA A 21 7.52 -2.50 -9.86
N LEU A 22 8.31 -3.28 -10.61
CA LEU A 22 9.67 -3.66 -10.22
C LEU A 22 10.66 -2.50 -10.24
N ARG A 23 10.46 -1.52 -11.14
CA ARG A 23 11.28 -0.30 -11.13
C ARG A 23 11.00 0.58 -9.91
N LEU A 24 9.73 0.71 -9.53
CA LEU A 24 9.31 1.53 -8.39
C LEU A 24 9.54 0.82 -7.05
N HIS A 25 9.40 -0.51 -7.04
CA HIS A 25 9.43 -1.33 -5.84
C HIS A 25 10.33 -2.56 -6.02
N PRO A 26 11.67 -2.39 -6.06
CA PRO A 26 12.59 -3.51 -6.27
C PRO A 26 12.41 -4.67 -5.28
N LEU A 27 11.96 -4.37 -4.05
CA LEU A 27 11.70 -5.37 -3.00
C LEU A 27 10.53 -6.31 -3.30
N LEU A 28 9.67 -5.97 -4.26
CA LEU A 28 8.57 -6.84 -4.70
C LEU A 28 9.02 -7.90 -5.71
N HIS A 29 10.31 -7.92 -6.10
CA HIS A 29 10.82 -8.72 -7.20
C HIS A 29 10.46 -10.19 -7.14
N ASP A 30 10.81 -10.86 -6.05
CA ASP A 30 10.63 -12.31 -5.95
C ASP A 30 9.15 -12.70 -5.94
N LYS A 31 8.34 -11.90 -5.24
CA LYS A 31 6.90 -12.12 -5.14
C LYS A 31 6.19 -11.88 -6.47
N LEU A 32 6.48 -10.77 -7.16
CA LEU A 32 5.83 -10.45 -8.44
C LEU A 32 6.29 -11.36 -9.58
N ARG A 33 7.56 -11.77 -9.60
CA ARG A 33 8.05 -12.74 -10.61
C ARG A 33 7.35 -14.09 -10.51
N ALA A 34 7.04 -14.54 -9.30
CA ALA A 34 6.29 -15.78 -9.08
C ALA A 34 4.87 -15.72 -9.68
N LEU A 35 4.30 -14.52 -9.84
CA LEU A 35 2.92 -14.29 -10.29
C LEU A 35 2.82 -13.92 -11.78
N VAL A 36 3.91 -13.90 -12.54
CA VAL A 36 3.93 -13.45 -13.96
C VAL A 36 2.99 -14.27 -14.84
N LYS A 37 2.84 -15.57 -14.57
CA LYS A 37 2.03 -16.50 -15.37
C LYS A 37 0.57 -16.58 -14.90
N GLU A 38 0.25 -15.97 -13.77
CA GLU A 38 -1.08 -16.00 -13.21
C GLU A 38 -2.05 -15.16 -14.04
N ARG A 39 -3.35 -15.35 -13.79
CA ARG A 39 -4.39 -14.50 -14.36
C ARG A 39 -4.46 -13.20 -13.58
N TRP A 40 -4.22 -12.09 -14.28
CA TRP A 40 -4.32 -10.75 -13.72
C TRP A 40 -5.60 -10.06 -14.17
N GLU A 41 -6.25 -9.39 -13.23
CA GLU A 41 -7.47 -8.64 -13.45
C GLU A 41 -7.26 -7.19 -13.02
N LEU A 42 -7.86 -6.28 -13.78
CA LEU A 42 -7.92 -4.87 -13.43
C LEU A 42 -9.32 -4.56 -12.92
N VAL A 43 -9.40 -3.88 -11.77
CA VAL A 43 -10.63 -3.37 -11.20
C VAL A 43 -10.51 -1.86 -11.02
N LYS A 44 -11.32 -1.08 -11.74
CA LYS A 44 -11.38 0.37 -11.61
C LYS A 44 -12.57 0.80 -10.76
N ILE A 45 -12.31 1.59 -9.72
CA ILE A 45 -13.32 2.14 -8.81
C ILE A 45 -12.98 3.61 -8.55
N LYS A 46 -13.88 4.51 -8.94
CA LYS A 46 -13.69 5.97 -8.81
C LYS A 46 -12.29 6.41 -9.31
N ASN A 47 -11.40 6.76 -8.38
CA ASN A 47 -10.10 7.36 -8.62
C ASN A 47 -8.93 6.37 -8.42
N PHE A 48 -9.22 5.09 -8.17
CA PHE A 48 -8.18 4.08 -8.03
C PHE A 48 -8.38 2.92 -9.00
N VAL A 49 -7.27 2.23 -9.27
CA VAL A 49 -7.20 1.00 -10.06
C VAL A 49 -6.51 -0.06 -9.22
N ALA A 50 -7.18 -1.19 -8.97
CA ALA A 50 -6.59 -2.34 -8.31
C ALA A 50 -6.24 -3.41 -9.35
N TYR A 51 -5.06 -3.98 -9.21
CA TYR A 51 -4.54 -5.09 -10.01
C TYR A 51 -4.55 -6.35 -9.16
N LEU A 52 -5.40 -7.30 -9.53
CA LEU A 52 -5.71 -8.50 -8.76
C LEU A 52 -5.07 -9.71 -9.41
N VAL A 53 -4.64 -10.65 -8.57
CA VAL A 53 -4.28 -12.01 -8.98
C VAL A 53 -5.20 -12.96 -8.23
N ASN A 54 -5.91 -13.81 -8.98
CA ASN A 54 -6.86 -14.78 -8.43
C ASN A 54 -7.88 -14.12 -7.46
N GLY A 55 -8.40 -12.95 -7.82
CA GLY A 55 -9.33 -12.17 -6.99
C GLY A 55 -8.71 -11.44 -5.79
N SER A 56 -7.40 -11.57 -5.55
CA SER A 56 -6.69 -10.88 -4.45
C SER A 56 -5.92 -9.66 -4.99
N PRO A 57 -6.14 -8.43 -4.47
CA PRO A 57 -5.37 -7.25 -4.86
C PRO A 57 -3.89 -7.38 -4.54
N MET A 58 -3.02 -7.15 -5.53
CA MET A 58 -1.57 -7.16 -5.39
C MET A 58 -0.99 -5.75 -5.48
N LEU A 59 -1.40 -4.98 -6.48
CA LEU A 59 -0.95 -3.62 -6.72
C LEU A 59 -2.15 -2.68 -6.84
N ILE A 60 -1.96 -1.43 -6.44
CA ILE A 60 -3.00 -0.39 -6.45
C ILE A 60 -2.40 0.87 -7.06
N GLU A 61 -3.10 1.47 -8.02
CA GLU A 61 -2.79 2.79 -8.56
C GLU A 61 -3.78 3.80 -7.98
N VAL A 62 -3.27 4.75 -7.19
CA VAL A 62 -4.05 5.77 -6.48
C VAL A 62 -3.23 7.04 -6.37
N ASP A 63 -3.86 8.20 -6.62
CA ASP A 63 -3.20 9.51 -6.58
C ASP A 63 -1.87 9.56 -7.36
N GLY A 64 -1.80 8.89 -8.51
CA GLY A 64 -0.60 8.82 -9.36
C GLY A 64 0.51 7.90 -8.85
N ASN A 65 0.32 7.22 -7.73
CA ASN A 65 1.27 6.27 -7.17
C ASN A 65 0.81 4.83 -7.45
N LEU A 66 1.74 3.99 -7.90
CA LEU A 66 1.55 2.54 -7.91
C LEU A 66 2.12 2.01 -6.60
N ILE A 67 1.31 1.38 -5.75
CA ILE A 67 1.68 0.90 -4.42
C ILE A 67 1.32 -0.59 -4.25
N PRO A 68 2.00 -1.32 -3.34
CA PRO A 68 1.52 -2.65 -2.95
C PRO A 68 0.20 -2.57 -2.18
N SER A 69 -0.60 -3.63 -2.24
CA SER A 69 -1.72 -3.83 -1.33
C SER A 69 -1.24 -4.04 0.11
N ILE A 70 -2.12 -3.89 1.11
CA ILE A 70 -1.74 -4.10 2.52
C ILE A 70 -1.29 -5.55 2.73
N LYS A 71 -2.03 -6.51 2.17
CA LYS A 71 -1.65 -7.92 2.20
C LYS A 71 -0.29 -8.17 1.56
N LEU A 72 -0.02 -7.61 0.38
CA LEU A 72 1.26 -7.80 -0.29
C LEU A 72 2.41 -7.20 0.54
N ALA A 73 2.20 -5.99 1.09
CA ALA A 73 3.19 -5.31 1.91
C ALA A 73 3.53 -6.12 3.18
N GLU A 74 2.54 -6.76 3.81
CA GLU A 74 2.75 -7.64 4.96
C GLU A 74 3.49 -8.93 4.57
N GLU A 75 3.09 -9.61 3.49
CA GLU A 75 3.69 -10.86 3.03
C GLU A 75 5.18 -10.74 2.69
N VAL A 76 5.61 -9.59 2.18
CA VAL A 76 7.01 -9.35 1.75
C VAL A 76 7.84 -8.56 2.78
N SER A 77 7.30 -8.30 3.97
CA SER A 77 7.96 -7.45 4.98
C SER A 77 8.41 -6.11 4.41
N TYR A 78 7.52 -5.45 3.68
CA TYR A 78 7.80 -4.20 2.98
C TYR A 78 8.27 -3.09 3.95
N PRO A 79 9.13 -2.15 3.52
CA PRO A 79 9.59 -1.05 4.36
C PRO A 79 8.44 -0.30 5.00
N LYS A 80 8.54 -0.06 6.32
CA LYS A 80 7.42 0.44 7.10
C LYS A 80 7.83 1.44 8.16
N ILE A 81 6.91 2.35 8.47
CA ILE A 81 6.93 3.11 9.72
C ILE A 81 6.09 2.39 10.78
N VAL A 82 6.43 2.58 12.05
CA VAL A 82 5.65 2.09 13.19
C VAL A 82 5.08 3.28 13.93
N VAL A 83 3.77 3.25 14.15
CA VAL A 83 3.04 4.29 14.86
C VAL A 83 2.53 3.80 16.20
N ASP A 84 2.31 4.73 17.11
CA ASP A 84 1.68 4.41 18.39
C ASP A 84 0.21 4.00 18.26
N MET A 85 -0.27 3.30 19.28
CA MET A 85 -1.67 2.83 19.30
C MET A 85 -2.69 3.97 19.30
N GLY A 86 -2.30 5.17 19.74
CA GLY A 86 -3.15 6.36 19.72
C GLY A 86 -3.42 6.87 18.30
N ALA A 87 -2.45 6.76 17.40
CA ALA A 87 -2.56 7.18 16.00
C ALA A 87 -3.45 6.26 15.15
N VAL A 88 -3.44 4.96 15.44
CA VAL A 88 -4.16 3.91 14.66
C VAL A 88 -5.62 4.26 14.33
N PRO A 89 -6.51 4.57 15.31
CA PRO A 89 -7.92 4.85 15.02
C PRO A 89 -8.13 6.12 14.18
N HIS A 90 -7.20 7.08 14.19
CA HIS A 90 -7.28 8.25 13.33
C HIS A 90 -6.92 7.89 11.89
N ILE A 91 -5.85 7.12 11.71
CA ILE A 91 -5.40 6.68 10.39
C ILE A 91 -6.46 5.78 9.74
N ILE A 92 -7.03 4.82 10.47
CA ILE A 92 -8.13 3.97 9.98
C ILE A 92 -9.37 4.81 9.60
N ARG A 93 -9.56 5.99 10.18
CA ARG A 93 -10.64 6.92 9.79
C ARG A 93 -10.29 7.83 8.62
N GLY A 94 -9.09 7.71 8.04
CA GLY A 94 -8.64 8.45 6.88
C GLY A 94 -7.74 9.66 7.19
N ALA A 95 -7.21 9.76 8.41
CA ALA A 95 -6.17 10.73 8.70
C ALA A 95 -4.81 10.30 8.11
N ASP A 96 -3.99 11.29 7.79
CA ASP A 96 -2.58 11.09 7.48
C ASP A 96 -1.76 10.81 8.74
N VAL A 97 -0.54 10.29 8.57
CA VAL A 97 0.35 10.02 9.71
C VAL A 97 1.10 11.30 10.08
N MET A 98 0.96 11.70 11.34
CA MET A 98 1.63 12.85 11.92
C MET A 98 2.94 12.43 12.59
N ALA A 99 4.00 13.23 12.45
CA ALA A 99 5.32 12.95 13.02
C ALA A 99 5.33 12.61 14.54
N PRO A 100 4.53 13.25 15.41
CA PRO A 100 4.47 12.90 16.83
C PRO A 100 4.07 11.44 17.11
N GLY A 101 3.24 10.85 16.24
CA GLY A 101 2.73 9.49 16.40
C GLY A 101 3.70 8.40 15.90
N ILE A 102 4.83 8.78 15.30
CA ILE A 102 5.82 7.82 14.76
C ILE A 102 6.80 7.40 15.85
N ARG A 103 6.84 6.09 16.11
CA ARG A 103 7.76 5.42 17.04
C ARG A 103 9.01 4.89 16.33
N PHE A 104 8.87 4.50 15.08
CA PHE A 104 9.99 4.08 14.23
C PHE A 104 9.75 4.52 12.79
N ALA A 105 10.82 4.98 12.14
CA ALA A 105 10.89 5.15 10.70
C ALA A 105 12.26 4.64 10.21
N PRO A 106 12.35 4.03 9.01
CA PRO A 106 13.62 3.57 8.45
C PRO A 106 14.64 4.71 8.38
N PRO A 107 15.92 4.51 8.72
CA PRO A 107 16.94 5.56 8.59
C PRO A 107 17.14 6.08 7.16
N SER A 108 16.78 5.27 6.16
CA SER A 108 16.85 5.60 4.74
C SER A 108 15.57 6.25 4.19
N MET A 109 14.57 6.51 5.03
CA MET A 109 13.31 7.11 4.60
C MET A 109 13.55 8.54 4.10
N GLU A 110 13.12 8.81 2.88
CA GLU A 110 13.12 10.12 2.23
C GLU A 110 11.71 10.51 1.72
N PRO A 111 11.42 11.81 1.54
CA PRO A 111 10.17 12.25 0.93
C PRO A 111 9.95 11.61 -0.46
N GLY A 112 8.76 11.09 -0.70
CA GLY A 112 8.40 10.35 -1.92
C GLY A 112 8.48 8.83 -1.78
N ASP A 113 9.12 8.30 -0.74
CA ASP A 113 9.17 6.86 -0.50
C ASP A 113 7.78 6.29 -0.21
N ILE A 114 7.47 5.15 -0.82
CA ILE A 114 6.28 4.37 -0.46
C ILE A 114 6.63 3.51 0.75
N LEU A 115 5.81 3.62 1.80
CA LEU A 115 6.00 2.92 3.05
C LEU A 115 4.68 2.32 3.54
N ALA A 116 4.79 1.13 4.12
CA ALA A 116 3.73 0.56 4.93
C ALA A 116 3.67 1.26 6.30
N VAL A 117 2.51 1.20 6.94
CA VAL A 117 2.26 1.72 8.29
C VAL A 117 1.82 0.55 9.16
N ALA A 118 2.53 0.34 10.26
CA ALA A 118 2.26 -0.71 11.22
C ALA A 118 2.04 -0.19 12.63
N ASP A 119 1.29 -0.93 13.44
CA ASP A 119 1.06 -0.60 14.85
C ASP A 119 2.22 -1.07 15.75
N GLU A 120 2.53 -0.33 16.81
CA GLU A 120 3.62 -0.69 17.72
C GLU A 120 3.38 -1.96 18.55
N LYS A 121 2.11 -2.34 18.75
CA LYS A 121 1.75 -3.43 19.66
C LYS A 121 1.87 -4.81 19.01
N HIS A 122 1.43 -4.94 17.76
CA HIS A 122 1.39 -6.20 17.02
C HIS A 122 2.26 -6.19 15.76
N GLY A 123 2.74 -5.02 15.34
CA GLY A 123 3.55 -4.87 14.13
C GLY A 123 2.78 -5.11 12.82
N ARG A 124 1.43 -5.13 12.86
CA ARG A 124 0.58 -5.46 11.72
C ARG A 124 0.47 -4.27 10.79
N VAL A 125 0.63 -4.53 9.49
CA VAL A 125 0.43 -3.48 8.47
C VAL A 125 -1.06 -3.21 8.34
N PHE A 126 -1.44 -1.94 8.38
CA PHE A 126 -2.83 -1.53 8.24
C PHE A 126 -3.03 -0.34 7.30
N ALA A 127 -1.94 0.23 6.78
CA ALA A 127 -1.99 1.22 5.72
C ALA A 127 -0.70 1.22 4.89
N VAL A 128 -0.77 1.85 3.73
CA VAL A 128 0.35 2.16 2.84
C VAL A 128 0.22 3.62 2.43
N GLY A 129 1.32 4.33 2.36
CA GLY A 129 1.32 5.73 1.96
C GLY A 129 2.67 6.22 1.45
N VAL A 130 2.73 7.51 1.18
CA VAL A 130 3.91 8.18 0.66
C VAL A 130 4.51 9.12 1.71
N ALA A 131 5.81 8.98 1.96
CA ALA A 131 6.56 9.83 2.86
C ALA A 131 6.53 11.29 2.39
N LEU A 132 6.34 12.21 3.33
CA LEU A 132 6.42 13.66 3.14
C LEU A 132 7.60 14.29 3.88
N MET A 133 8.24 13.52 4.75
CA MET A 133 9.38 13.91 5.57
C MET A 133 10.43 12.81 5.50
N SER A 134 11.70 13.19 5.59
CA SER A 134 12.80 12.27 5.82
C SER A 134 12.76 11.70 7.25
N HIS A 135 13.50 10.62 7.50
CA HIS A 135 13.74 10.09 8.85
C HIS A 135 14.14 11.21 9.83
N LYS A 136 15.13 12.01 9.43
CA LYS A 136 15.69 13.08 10.25
C LYS A 136 14.62 14.10 10.64
N GLU A 137 13.84 14.58 9.67
CA GLU A 137 12.78 15.56 9.92
C GLU A 137 11.71 15.04 10.88
N VAL A 138 11.30 13.77 10.73
CA VAL A 138 10.31 13.13 11.63
C VAL A 138 10.78 13.20 13.07
N PHE A 139 12.05 12.83 13.33
CA PHE A 139 12.58 12.69 14.68
C PHE A 139 13.08 14.00 15.29
N GLU A 140 13.51 14.97 14.48
CA GLU A 140 13.95 16.30 14.94
C GLU A 140 12.81 17.29 15.11
N LEU A 141 11.88 17.38 14.14
CA LEU A 141 10.79 18.36 14.19
C LEU A 141 9.67 17.92 15.12
N ARG A 142 9.39 16.60 15.17
CA ARG A 142 8.30 16.00 15.96
C ARG A 142 6.95 16.69 15.78
N ARG A 143 6.69 17.27 14.62
CA ARG A 143 5.44 17.96 14.28
C ARG A 143 5.19 17.93 12.79
N GLY A 144 3.93 18.12 12.39
CA GLY A 144 3.52 18.13 10.98
C GLY A 144 3.22 16.74 10.44
N LYS A 145 2.79 16.72 9.18
CA LYS A 145 2.38 15.52 8.46
C LYS A 145 3.62 14.82 7.90
N ALA A 146 3.87 13.60 8.35
CA ALA A 146 5.06 12.83 7.98
C ALA A 146 4.82 11.88 6.80
N LEU A 147 3.60 11.34 6.67
CA LEU A 147 3.23 10.44 5.59
C LEU A 147 1.78 10.66 5.19
N LYS A 148 1.54 10.81 3.88
CA LYS A 148 0.19 10.85 3.30
C LYS A 148 -0.30 9.42 3.08
N VAL A 149 -1.43 9.08 3.66
CA VAL A 149 -2.02 7.74 3.55
C VAL A 149 -2.72 7.61 2.20
N LEU A 150 -2.40 6.54 1.47
CA LEU A 150 -2.94 6.27 0.13
C LEU A 150 -3.93 5.10 0.14
N HIS A 151 -3.67 4.12 0.98
CA HIS A 151 -4.52 2.95 1.16
C HIS A 151 -4.48 2.51 2.63
N ARG A 152 -5.62 2.10 3.19
CA ARG A 152 -5.76 1.68 4.59
C ARG A 152 -6.85 0.64 4.77
N VAL A 153 -6.77 -0.11 5.88
CA VAL A 153 -7.87 -0.96 6.34
C VAL A 153 -9.16 -0.14 6.43
N GLY A 154 -10.23 -0.72 5.88
CA GLY A 154 -11.58 -0.15 5.91
C GLY A 154 -11.80 1.00 4.94
N ASP A 155 -10.93 1.22 3.95
CA ASP A 155 -11.25 2.07 2.80
C ASP A 155 -11.98 1.28 1.71
N GLU A 156 -12.33 1.96 0.61
CA GLU A 156 -13.06 1.35 -0.51
C GLU A 156 -12.22 0.32 -1.29
N ILE A 157 -10.89 0.38 -1.20
CA ILE A 157 -10.00 -0.57 -1.87
C ILE A 157 -9.89 -1.85 -1.04
N TRP A 158 -9.87 -1.71 0.28
CA TRP A 158 -9.76 -2.80 1.25
C TRP A 158 -10.90 -3.81 1.14
N SER A 159 -12.11 -3.40 0.72
CA SER A 159 -13.20 -4.35 0.52
C SER A 159 -12.85 -5.41 -0.53
N LEU A 160 -12.05 -5.07 -1.55
CA LEU A 160 -11.56 -6.03 -2.54
C LEU A 160 -10.58 -7.04 -1.94
N GLU A 161 -9.81 -6.66 -0.92
CA GLU A 161 -8.92 -7.58 -0.19
C GLU A 161 -9.68 -8.55 0.72
N VAL A 162 -10.82 -8.11 1.27
CA VAL A 162 -11.69 -8.94 2.10
C VAL A 162 -12.54 -9.88 1.24
N GLU A 163 -13.15 -9.39 0.16
CA GLU A 163 -13.99 -10.17 -0.76
C GLU A 163 -13.21 -11.25 -1.51
N GLY A 164 -11.91 -11.04 -1.76
CA GLY A 164 -11.01 -12.06 -2.29
C GLY A 164 -10.85 -13.30 -1.39
N LYS A 165 -11.35 -13.29 -0.14
CA LYS A 165 -11.41 -14.45 0.76
C LYS A 165 -12.68 -15.31 0.60
N SER A 166 -13.68 -14.85 -0.16
CA SER A 166 -14.98 -15.53 -0.30
C SER A 166 -15.10 -16.48 -1.50
N PHE A 167 -13.99 -16.82 -2.17
CA PHE A 167 -13.95 -17.91 -3.13
C PHE A 167 -13.15 -19.09 -2.54
N LYS A 168 -13.82 -19.86 -1.69
CA LYS A 168 -13.50 -21.26 -1.40
C LYS A 168 -14.75 -22.09 -1.58
#